data_AF-A0ABD6YYH2-F1
#
_entry.id   AF-A0ABD6YYH2-F1
#
_cell.length_a   1.000
_cell.length_b   1.000
_cell.length_c   1.000
_cell.angle_alpha   90.00
_cell.angle_beta   90.00
_cell.angle_gamma   90.00
#
_symmetry.space_group_name_H-M   'P 1'
#
loop_
_entity.id
_entity.type
_entity.pdbx_description
1 polymer ?
#
loop_
_entity_poly.entity_id
_entity_poly.type
_entity_poly.pdbx_seq_one_letter_code
_entity_poly.pdbx_strand_id
1 'polypeptide(L)'
;MFVDDIEAICIIPLNEVAYHANDIQKYVNGQPYYPLRSILGNANYSTIGVEMCLDKKGNITEKTFQNTVKAVKELIAIHPNITREKIWRHFDVTGKNCPAPWVAKPSELERFKDAVFGSNGNSSNNNTSSEKPSTPASKPSYITLSVDGKFGPATARRLQQYFGTTQDGVISHQYKQKFNQNIYAAQFDQTLRGSNVIRALQKLLGVSQDGLMGQATIKALQKRLGTTQDGIISPVSNVVSALQKVLNTNKLP
;
A
#
# COMPACT_ATOMS: atom_id res chain seq x y z
N MET A 1 -12.08 -5.23 -0.24
CA MET A 1 -11.27 -4.00 -0.44
C MET A 1 -11.64 -3.39 -1.78
N PHE A 2 -11.78 -2.07 -1.85
CA PHE A 2 -11.99 -1.35 -3.12
C PHE A 2 -10.73 -0.58 -3.47
N VAL A 3 -10.32 -0.62 -4.74
CA VAL A 3 -9.07 -0.01 -5.22
C VAL A 3 -9.37 0.83 -6.45
N ASP A 4 -8.95 2.08 -6.46
CA ASP A 4 -9.08 2.98 -7.61
C ASP A 4 -7.73 3.64 -7.98
N ASP A 5 -7.77 4.64 -8.85
CA ASP A 5 -6.60 5.42 -9.29
C ASP A 5 -5.86 6.13 -8.15
N ILE A 6 -6.51 6.27 -7.00
CA ILE A 6 -6.08 7.11 -5.89
C ILE A 6 -5.65 6.25 -4.71
N GLU A 7 -6.46 5.29 -4.31
CA GLU A 7 -6.27 4.55 -3.06
C GLU A 7 -6.83 3.13 -3.08
N ALA A 8 -6.50 2.38 -2.03
CA ALA A 8 -7.09 1.09 -1.71
C ALA A 8 -7.73 1.18 -0.32
N ILE A 9 -9.04 0.98 -0.24
CA ILE A 9 -9.82 1.07 0.99
C ILE A 9 -10.29 -0.32 1.42
N CYS A 10 -9.85 -0.74 2.60
CA CYS A 10 -10.35 -1.93 3.27
C CYS A 10 -11.65 -1.57 4.02
N ILE A 11 -12.81 -1.83 3.39
CA ILE A 11 -14.11 -1.48 3.97
C ILE A 11 -14.69 -2.54 4.91
N ILE A 12 -14.20 -3.79 4.81
CA ILE A 12 -14.54 -4.90 5.71
C ILE A 12 -13.21 -5.38 6.30
N PRO A 13 -13.06 -5.45 7.64
CA PRO A 13 -11.85 -5.96 8.28
C PRO A 13 -11.43 -7.33 7.74
N LEU A 14 -10.12 -7.59 7.63
CA LEU A 14 -9.59 -8.83 7.03
C LEU A 14 -9.90 -10.11 7.84
N ASN A 15 -10.33 -9.95 9.09
CA ASN A 15 -10.80 -11.02 9.98
C ASN A 15 -12.33 -11.17 10.00
N GLU A 16 -13.05 -10.46 9.12
CA GLU A 16 -14.50 -10.54 8.96
C GLU A 16 -14.88 -11.07 7.57
N VAL A 17 -16.11 -11.58 7.47
CA VAL A 17 -16.64 -12.13 6.22
C VAL A 17 -17.15 -11.00 5.33
N ALA A 18 -16.72 -11.00 4.08
CA ALA A 18 -17.35 -10.22 3.01
C ALA A 18 -18.14 -11.14 2.08
N TYR A 19 -19.26 -10.66 1.53
CA TYR A 19 -20.06 -11.38 0.55
C TYR A 19 -19.70 -10.90 -0.86
N HIS A 20 -18.83 -11.63 -1.56
CA HIS A 20 -18.22 -11.14 -2.80
C HIS A 20 -18.05 -12.19 -3.92
N ALA A 21 -17.97 -13.49 -3.61
CA ALA A 21 -17.56 -14.52 -4.57
C ALA A 21 -18.24 -15.89 -4.40
N ASN A 22 -19.53 -15.94 -4.00
CA ASN A 22 -20.26 -17.21 -3.87
C ASN A 22 -21.68 -17.17 -4.46
N ASP A 23 -22.00 -16.18 -5.28
CA ASP A 23 -23.24 -16.12 -6.05
C ASP A 23 -23.31 -17.24 -7.10
N ILE A 24 -24.53 -17.68 -7.40
CA ILE A 24 -24.80 -18.70 -8.42
C ILE A 24 -24.99 -17.97 -9.74
N GLN A 25 -24.03 -18.11 -10.65
CA GLN A 25 -24.11 -17.49 -11.98
C GLN A 25 -24.68 -18.42 -13.05
N LYS A 26 -24.46 -19.73 -12.90
CA LYS A 26 -25.02 -20.75 -13.79
C LYS A 26 -25.06 -22.11 -13.09
N TYR A 27 -25.85 -23.01 -13.68
CA TYR A 27 -25.91 -24.42 -13.30
C TYR A 27 -25.25 -25.28 -14.38
N VAL A 28 -24.58 -26.36 -13.96
CA VAL A 28 -24.06 -27.42 -14.83
C VAL A 28 -24.56 -28.74 -14.26
N ASN A 29 -25.27 -29.54 -15.06
CA ASN A 29 -25.89 -30.80 -14.64
C ASN A 29 -26.78 -30.66 -13.39
N GLY A 30 -27.55 -29.57 -13.31
CA GLY A 30 -28.45 -29.30 -12.19
C GLY A 30 -27.77 -28.84 -10.90
N GLN A 31 -26.44 -28.67 -10.89
CA GLN A 31 -25.68 -28.19 -9.74
C GLN A 31 -25.11 -26.79 -10.00
N PRO A 32 -25.04 -25.90 -8.99
CA PRO A 32 -24.36 -24.63 -9.10
C PRO A 32 -22.91 -24.78 -9.58
N TYR A 33 -22.50 -23.98 -10.56
CA TYR A 33 -21.16 -24.04 -11.13
C TYR A 33 -20.12 -23.37 -10.21
N TYR A 34 -19.34 -24.19 -9.52
CA TYR A 34 -18.25 -23.76 -8.64
C TYR A 34 -16.98 -24.60 -8.89
N PRO A 35 -16.22 -24.35 -9.97
CA PRO A 35 -15.09 -25.19 -10.37
C PRO A 35 -13.96 -25.26 -9.32
N LEU A 36 -13.87 -24.26 -8.43
CA LEU A 36 -12.87 -24.21 -7.35
C LEU A 36 -13.42 -24.63 -5.98
N ARG A 37 -14.64 -25.17 -5.89
CA ARG A 37 -15.29 -25.51 -4.60
C ARG A 37 -14.49 -26.51 -3.75
N SER A 38 -13.82 -27.47 -4.37
CA SER A 38 -12.98 -28.45 -3.64
C SER A 38 -11.72 -27.83 -3.03
N ILE A 39 -11.25 -26.71 -3.56
CA ILE A 39 -10.05 -26.00 -3.10
C ILE A 39 -10.43 -24.88 -2.12
N LEU A 40 -11.48 -24.12 -2.44
CA LEU A 40 -11.88 -22.92 -1.72
C LEU A 40 -13.00 -23.14 -0.71
N GLY A 41 -13.80 -24.20 -0.84
CA GLY A 41 -15.11 -24.23 -0.20
C GLY A 41 -15.95 -23.03 -0.64
N ASN A 42 -16.67 -22.41 0.29
CA ASN A 42 -17.37 -21.14 0.05
C ASN A 42 -16.37 -19.98 0.06
N ALA A 43 -16.15 -19.37 -1.11
CA ALA A 43 -15.13 -18.34 -1.28
C ALA A 43 -15.39 -17.07 -0.46
N ASN A 44 -16.64 -16.76 -0.06
CA ASN A 44 -16.90 -15.64 0.86
C ASN A 44 -16.18 -15.80 2.20
N TYR A 45 -15.98 -17.05 2.65
CA TYR A 45 -15.36 -17.34 3.95
C TYR A 45 -13.85 -17.61 3.86
N SER A 46 -13.35 -17.97 2.69
CA SER A 46 -11.97 -18.43 2.50
C SER A 46 -11.10 -17.52 1.66
N THR A 47 -11.65 -16.41 1.16
CA THR A 47 -10.92 -15.48 0.29
C THR A 47 -11.17 -14.01 0.65
N ILE A 48 -10.19 -13.16 0.33
CA ILE A 48 -10.29 -11.70 0.46
C ILE A 48 -10.71 -11.13 -0.90
N GLY A 49 -11.83 -10.42 -0.94
CA GLY A 49 -12.32 -9.75 -2.15
C GLY A 49 -11.60 -8.44 -2.44
N VAL A 50 -11.13 -8.25 -3.67
CA VAL A 50 -10.51 -7.02 -4.16
C VAL A 50 -11.26 -6.50 -5.38
N GLU A 51 -11.97 -5.38 -5.21
CA GLU A 51 -12.76 -4.72 -6.24
C GLU A 51 -11.94 -3.59 -6.86
N MET A 52 -11.64 -3.70 -8.15
CA MET A 52 -10.93 -2.67 -8.91
C MET A 52 -11.93 -1.72 -9.56
N CYS A 53 -11.95 -0.47 -9.13
CA CYS A 53 -12.78 0.58 -9.69
C CYS A 53 -12.39 0.86 -11.15
N LEU A 54 -13.42 1.02 -11.98
CA LEU A 54 -13.28 1.31 -13.40
C LEU A 54 -13.32 2.82 -13.65
N ASP A 55 -12.60 3.27 -14.67
CA ASP A 55 -12.78 4.63 -15.18
C ASP A 55 -14.15 4.78 -15.90
N LYS A 56 -14.47 6.01 -16.32
CA LYS A 56 -15.73 6.29 -17.05
C LYS A 56 -15.86 5.53 -18.38
N LYS A 57 -14.78 4.93 -18.89
CA LYS A 57 -14.76 4.13 -20.11
C LYS A 57 -14.84 2.63 -19.83
N GLY A 58 -14.99 2.23 -18.56
CA GLY A 58 -15.08 0.83 -18.15
C GLY A 58 -13.72 0.12 -18.06
N ASN A 59 -12.61 0.85 -18.04
CA ASN A 59 -11.27 0.26 -17.95
C ASN A 59 -10.77 0.23 -16.51
N ILE A 60 -10.04 -0.83 -16.17
CA ILE A 60 -9.10 -0.79 -15.05
C ILE A 60 -7.92 0.05 -15.53
N THR A 61 -7.75 1.24 -14.95
CA THR A 61 -6.62 2.09 -15.33
C THR A 61 -5.30 1.48 -14.87
N GLU A 62 -4.20 1.97 -15.42
CA GLU A 62 -2.87 1.58 -14.94
C GLU A 62 -2.65 1.97 -13.47
N LYS A 63 -3.26 3.06 -13.00
CA LYS A 63 -3.15 3.47 -11.59
C LYS A 63 -3.89 2.50 -10.67
N THR A 64 -5.14 2.16 -11.00
CA THR A 64 -5.90 1.13 -10.27
C THR A 64 -5.15 -0.19 -10.28
N PHE A 65 -4.59 -0.59 -11.43
CA PHE A 65 -3.78 -1.81 -11.54
C PHE A 65 -2.59 -1.78 -10.56
N GLN A 66 -1.76 -0.73 -10.58
CA GLN A 66 -0.58 -0.64 -9.71
C GLN A 66 -0.95 -0.53 -8.23
N ASN A 67 -2.02 0.20 -7.90
CA ASN A 67 -2.55 0.26 -6.54
C ASN A 67 -3.03 -1.10 -6.06
N THR A 68 -3.65 -1.89 -6.95
CA THR A 68 -4.10 -3.26 -6.64
C THR A 68 -2.91 -4.19 -6.43
N VAL A 69 -1.87 -4.09 -7.27
CA VAL A 69 -0.63 -4.88 -7.12
C VAL A 69 -0.02 -4.61 -5.75
N LYS A 70 0.08 -3.33 -5.38
CA LYS A 70 0.62 -2.93 -4.09
C LYS A 70 -0.22 -3.44 -2.93
N ALA A 71 -1.54 -3.25 -2.98
CA ALA A 71 -2.43 -3.70 -1.92
C ALA A 71 -2.40 -5.22 -1.74
N VAL A 72 -2.31 -5.99 -2.83
CA VAL A 72 -2.18 -7.45 -2.77
C VAL A 72 -0.81 -7.88 -2.22
N LYS A 73 0.29 -7.19 -2.55
CA LYS A 73 1.59 -7.43 -1.89
C LYS A 73 1.54 -7.22 -0.37
N GLU A 74 0.84 -6.18 0.08
CA GLU A 74 0.63 -5.93 1.51
C GLU A 74 -0.23 -7.02 2.16
N LEU A 75 -1.28 -7.50 1.49
CA LEU A 75 -2.08 -8.64 1.95
C LEU A 75 -1.24 -9.92 2.07
N ILE A 76 -0.37 -10.21 1.10
CA ILE A 76 0.52 -11.38 1.13
C ILE A 76 1.50 -11.30 2.31
N ALA A 77 1.99 -10.11 2.67
CA ALA A 77 2.87 -9.95 3.82
C ALA A 77 2.17 -10.31 5.15
N ILE A 78 0.85 -10.12 5.24
CA ILE A 78 0.02 -10.45 6.42
C ILE A 78 -0.48 -11.90 6.34
N HIS A 79 -0.71 -12.39 5.12
CA HIS A 79 -1.25 -13.72 4.82
C HIS A 79 -0.30 -14.45 3.86
N PRO A 80 0.84 -14.98 4.36
CA PRO A 80 1.90 -15.56 3.52
C PRO A 80 1.48 -16.85 2.80
N ASN A 81 0.30 -17.39 3.12
CA ASN A 81 -0.31 -18.52 2.44
C ASN A 81 -1.01 -18.16 1.11
N ILE A 82 -1.10 -16.86 0.78
CA ILE A 82 -1.54 -16.36 -0.54
C ILE A 82 -0.36 -16.49 -1.52
N THR A 83 -0.44 -17.48 -2.41
CA THR A 83 0.56 -17.71 -3.47
C THR A 83 0.03 -17.25 -4.82
N ARG A 84 0.90 -17.25 -5.84
CA ARG A 84 0.58 -16.84 -7.22
C ARG A 84 -0.64 -17.59 -7.78
N GLU A 85 -0.76 -18.86 -7.45
CA GLU A 85 -1.79 -19.80 -7.88
C GLU A 85 -3.11 -19.58 -7.13
N LYS A 86 -3.06 -18.81 -6.03
CA LYS A 86 -4.20 -18.43 -5.21
C LYS A 86 -4.72 -17.02 -5.47
N ILE A 87 -4.42 -16.49 -6.66
CA ILE A 87 -5.07 -15.28 -7.19
C ILE A 87 -6.01 -15.70 -8.31
N TRP A 88 -7.31 -15.57 -8.04
CA TRP A 88 -8.40 -15.93 -8.94
C TRP A 88 -9.27 -14.72 -9.24
N ARG A 89 -9.88 -14.70 -10.43
CA ARG A 89 -10.98 -13.78 -10.74
C ARG A 89 -12.28 -14.36 -10.21
N HIS A 90 -13.29 -13.53 -10.00
CA HIS A 90 -14.64 -14.02 -9.70
C HIS A 90 -15.14 -14.95 -10.83
N PHE A 91 -14.78 -14.66 -12.08
CA PHE A 91 -15.00 -15.58 -13.20
C PHE A 91 -14.49 -17.01 -12.96
N ASP A 92 -13.31 -17.16 -12.38
CA ASP A 92 -12.71 -18.47 -12.13
C ASP A 92 -13.40 -19.20 -10.96
N VAL A 93 -14.12 -18.49 -10.08
CA VAL A 93 -14.80 -19.05 -8.89
C VAL A 93 -16.24 -19.47 -9.20
N THR A 94 -17.01 -18.63 -9.91
CA THR A 94 -18.45 -18.83 -10.14
C THR A 94 -18.86 -18.75 -11.61
N GLY A 95 -17.98 -18.30 -12.50
CA GLY A 95 -18.29 -18.02 -13.90
C GLY A 95 -18.83 -16.61 -14.16
N LYS A 96 -18.92 -15.73 -13.16
CA LYS A 96 -19.34 -14.33 -13.32
C LYS A 96 -18.40 -13.59 -14.26
N ASN A 97 -18.90 -12.78 -15.19
CA ASN A 97 -18.04 -11.92 -16.03
C ASN A 97 -17.41 -10.75 -15.23
N CYS A 98 -16.51 -11.08 -14.30
CA CYS A 98 -15.94 -10.15 -13.33
C CYS A 98 -14.50 -10.57 -12.93
N PRO A 99 -13.52 -9.65 -13.01
CA PRO A 99 -13.64 -8.31 -13.61
C PRO A 99 -13.70 -8.40 -15.13
N ALA A 100 -14.73 -7.81 -15.75
CA ALA A 100 -14.99 -7.92 -17.19
C ALA A 100 -13.78 -7.56 -18.08
N PRO A 101 -12.98 -6.50 -17.78
CA PRO A 101 -11.79 -6.20 -18.57
C PRO A 101 -10.76 -7.33 -18.63
N TRP A 102 -10.57 -8.08 -17.54
CA TRP A 102 -9.60 -9.20 -17.50
C TRP A 102 -10.22 -10.54 -17.90
N VAL A 103 -11.54 -10.65 -17.96
CA VAL A 103 -12.20 -11.78 -18.65
C VAL A 103 -12.01 -11.61 -20.16
N ALA A 104 -12.20 -10.41 -20.68
CA ALA A 104 -11.96 -10.08 -22.09
C ALA A 104 -10.47 -10.17 -22.48
N LYS A 105 -9.56 -9.83 -21.56
CA LYS A 105 -8.11 -9.92 -21.76
C LYS A 105 -7.42 -10.71 -20.63
N PRO A 106 -7.43 -12.06 -20.70
CA PRO A 106 -6.87 -12.91 -19.63
C PRO A 106 -5.39 -12.68 -19.33
N SER A 107 -4.61 -12.17 -20.29
CA SER A 107 -3.19 -11.85 -20.07
C SER A 107 -2.96 -10.76 -19.02
N GLU A 108 -3.96 -9.92 -18.70
CA GLU A 108 -3.84 -8.95 -17.59
C GLU A 108 -3.79 -9.63 -16.21
N LEU A 109 -4.42 -10.79 -16.03
CA LEU A 109 -4.31 -11.54 -14.78
C LEU A 109 -2.88 -12.08 -14.59
N GLU A 110 -2.26 -12.58 -15.65
CA GLU A 110 -0.87 -13.04 -15.58
C GLU A 110 0.11 -11.89 -15.40
N ARG A 111 -0.11 -10.76 -16.08
CA ARG A 111 0.61 -9.51 -15.83
C ARG A 111 0.49 -9.07 -14.37
N PHE A 112 -0.70 -9.17 -13.78
CA PHE A 112 -0.94 -8.85 -12.37
C PHE A 112 -0.15 -9.78 -11.44
N LYS A 113 -0.24 -11.09 -11.66
CA LYS A 113 0.51 -12.08 -10.90
C LYS A 113 2.03 -11.87 -11.01
N ASP A 114 2.54 -11.54 -12.20
CA ASP A 114 3.95 -11.18 -12.41
C ASP A 114 4.33 -9.91 -11.65
N ALA A 115 3.49 -8.89 -11.67
CA ALA A 115 3.75 -7.67 -10.93
C ALA A 115 3.75 -7.90 -9.41
N VAL A 116 2.96 -8.86 -8.90
CA VAL A 116 2.87 -9.22 -7.48
C VAL A 116 4.04 -10.12 -7.03
N PHE A 117 4.36 -11.18 -7.77
CA PHE A 117 5.31 -12.22 -7.33
C PHE A 117 6.64 -12.22 -8.08
N GLY A 118 6.77 -11.40 -9.13
CA GLY A 118 7.83 -11.53 -10.13
C GLY A 118 7.45 -12.54 -11.22
N SER A 119 8.08 -12.42 -12.39
CA SER A 119 7.89 -13.37 -13.48
C SER A 119 8.49 -14.73 -13.09
N ASN A 120 7.72 -15.81 -13.23
CA ASN A 120 8.27 -17.17 -13.18
C ASN A 120 9.19 -17.31 -14.39
N GLY A 121 10.50 -17.23 -14.15
CA GLY A 121 11.52 -17.34 -15.19
C GLY A 121 11.46 -18.69 -15.90
N ASN A 122 10.79 -18.74 -17.04
CA ASN A 122 11.23 -19.55 -18.15
C ASN A 122 11.91 -18.59 -19.14
N SER A 123 13.22 -18.42 -19.00
CA SER A 123 14.04 -17.73 -19.99
C SER A 123 15.43 -18.33 -20.04
N SER A 124 15.70 -18.96 -21.19
CA SER A 124 17.03 -19.23 -21.71
C SER A 124 17.89 -17.96 -21.67
N ASN A 125 19.08 -18.10 -21.10
CA ASN A 125 20.35 -17.44 -21.41
C ASN A 125 20.35 -15.97 -21.89
N ASN A 126 20.89 -15.06 -21.06
CA ASN A 126 22.30 -14.63 -21.17
C ASN A 126 22.72 -13.61 -20.08
N ASN A 127 23.76 -14.01 -19.35
CA ASN A 127 24.70 -13.30 -18.47
C ASN A 127 24.64 -11.77 -18.30
N THR A 128 24.57 -11.34 -17.03
CA THR A 128 25.72 -10.75 -16.31
C THR A 128 25.47 -10.72 -14.78
N SER A 129 26.32 -11.47 -14.04
CA SER A 129 26.79 -11.36 -12.62
C SER A 129 26.10 -10.33 -11.69
N SER A 130 25.78 -10.55 -10.41
CA SER A 130 26.06 -11.55 -9.35
C SER A 130 25.33 -10.97 -8.11
N GLU A 131 24.56 -11.68 -7.29
CA GLU A 131 25.01 -12.55 -6.20
C GLU A 131 23.84 -13.40 -5.65
N LYS A 132 24.21 -14.56 -5.11
CA LYS A 132 23.39 -15.65 -4.57
C LYS A 132 22.79 -15.27 -3.19
N PRO A 133 21.51 -15.55 -2.88
CA PRO A 133 21.04 -15.49 -1.50
C PRO A 133 21.22 -16.85 -0.80
N SER A 134 22.14 -16.88 0.17
CA SER A 134 22.09 -17.83 1.28
C SER A 134 21.37 -17.16 2.46
N THR A 135 20.27 -17.76 2.91
CA THR A 135 19.65 -17.51 4.22
C THR A 135 20.64 -17.83 5.34
N PRO A 136 20.68 -17.05 6.45
CA PRO A 136 19.68 -17.22 7.52
C PRO A 136 19.14 -15.90 8.13
N ALA A 137 17.92 -16.01 8.68
CA ALA A 137 17.13 -15.03 9.42
C ALA A 137 17.81 -13.70 9.86
N SER A 138 17.42 -12.58 9.24
CA SER A 138 17.81 -11.24 9.69
C SER A 138 16.60 -10.40 10.10
N LYS A 139 16.72 -9.66 11.22
CA LYS A 139 15.80 -8.62 11.70
C LYS A 139 15.32 -7.69 10.56
N PRO A 140 14.17 -7.00 10.68
CA PRO A 140 13.64 -6.15 9.61
C PRO A 140 14.70 -5.15 9.13
N SER A 141 15.20 -5.34 7.91
CA SER A 141 16.17 -4.44 7.28
C SER A 141 15.40 -3.25 6.72
N TYR A 142 15.33 -2.17 7.50
CA TYR A 142 14.85 -0.87 7.01
C TYR A 142 16.03 -0.04 6.50
N ILE A 143 15.76 0.82 5.51
CA ILE A 143 16.78 1.71 4.94
C ILE A 143 17.31 2.63 6.06
N THR A 144 18.63 2.66 6.25
CA THR A 144 19.27 3.65 7.12
C THR A 144 19.31 4.99 6.40
N LEU A 145 18.70 6.01 6.98
CA LEU A 145 18.67 7.36 6.44
C LEU A 145 19.98 8.10 6.69
N SER A 146 20.42 8.90 5.72
CA SER A 146 21.34 10.01 5.96
C SER A 146 20.65 11.04 6.87
N VAL A 147 21.38 11.55 7.87
CA VAL A 147 20.87 12.58 8.79
C VAL A 147 21.16 13.97 8.21
N ASP A 148 20.48 14.32 7.14
CA ASP A 148 20.69 15.56 6.38
C ASP A 148 19.74 16.71 6.77
N GLY A 149 18.76 16.45 7.63
CA GLY A 149 17.77 17.44 8.06
C GLY A 149 16.75 17.83 6.99
N LYS A 150 16.72 17.13 5.85
CA LYS A 150 15.77 17.39 4.75
C LYS A 150 14.61 16.40 4.81
N PHE A 151 13.38 16.91 4.78
CA PHE A 151 12.19 16.06 4.75
C PHE A 151 11.88 15.65 3.31
N GLY A 152 12.79 14.88 2.73
CA GLY A 152 12.67 14.34 1.38
C GLY A 152 12.06 12.94 1.32
N PRO A 153 11.97 12.37 0.11
CA PRO A 153 11.27 11.10 -0.11
C PRO A 153 11.80 9.92 0.71
N ALA A 154 13.11 9.87 1.00
CA ALA A 154 13.68 8.83 1.86
C ALA A 154 13.16 8.93 3.31
N THR A 155 13.16 10.14 3.88
CA THR A 155 12.61 10.40 5.23
C THR A 155 11.13 10.04 5.30
N ALA A 156 10.34 10.46 4.30
CA ALA A 156 8.93 10.08 4.21
C ALA A 156 8.74 8.56 4.12
N ARG A 157 9.50 7.89 3.25
CA ARG A 157 9.44 6.44 3.07
C ARG A 157 9.77 5.68 4.34
N ARG A 158 10.77 6.14 5.08
CA ARG A 158 11.14 5.51 6.36
C ARG A 158 10.12 5.77 7.46
N LEU A 159 9.48 6.94 7.47
CA LEU A 159 8.37 7.24 8.37
C LEU A 159 7.15 6.34 8.05
N GLN A 160 6.89 6.15 6.76
CA GLN A 160 5.85 5.23 6.27
C GLN A 160 6.15 3.77 6.65
N GLN A 161 7.42 3.34 6.54
CA GLN A 161 7.89 2.04 7.05
C GLN A 161 7.64 1.90 8.54
N TYR A 162 7.94 2.95 9.33
CA TYR A 162 7.74 2.94 10.77
C TYR A 162 6.28 2.76 11.16
N PHE A 163 5.38 3.50 10.52
CA PHE A 163 3.94 3.44 10.82
C PHE A 163 3.18 2.35 10.07
N GLY A 164 3.85 1.59 9.19
CA GLY A 164 3.20 0.56 8.37
C GLY A 164 2.19 1.15 7.37
N THR A 165 2.43 2.36 6.87
CA THR A 165 1.60 2.98 5.81
C THR A 165 2.23 2.77 4.43
N THR A 166 1.52 3.15 3.36
CA THR A 166 2.05 3.34 2.00
C THR A 166 3.48 3.88 2.01
N GLN A 167 4.47 3.12 1.51
CA GLN A 167 5.90 3.47 1.53
C GLN A 167 6.39 4.07 0.20
N ASP A 168 5.68 5.05 -0.33
CA ASP A 168 5.97 5.70 -1.63
C ASP A 168 6.98 6.87 -1.51
N GLY A 169 7.31 7.30 -0.30
CA GLY A 169 8.12 8.48 -0.05
C GLY A 169 7.39 9.81 -0.28
N VAL A 170 6.06 9.80 -0.32
CA VAL A 170 5.23 10.98 -0.57
C VAL A 170 4.35 11.28 0.65
N ILE A 171 4.38 12.53 1.08
CA ILE A 171 3.40 13.06 2.03
C ILE A 171 2.26 13.65 1.21
N SER A 172 1.23 12.84 0.94
CA SER A 172 0.13 13.16 0.03
C SER A 172 -0.82 14.25 0.54
N HIS A 173 -1.52 14.93 -0.38
CA HIS A 173 -2.63 15.85 -0.10
C HIS A 173 -2.34 16.95 0.93
N GLN A 174 -1.17 17.57 0.79
CA GLN A 174 -0.75 18.65 1.68
C GLN A 174 -1.19 20.00 1.14
N TYR A 175 -1.58 20.89 2.04
CA TYR A 175 -1.80 22.28 1.70
C TYR A 175 -0.51 23.08 1.89
N LYS A 176 -0.08 23.81 0.85
CA LYS A 176 1.20 24.53 0.90
C LYS A 176 1.09 25.79 1.77
N GLN A 177 1.91 25.84 2.82
CA GLN A 177 1.94 26.93 3.79
C GLN A 177 3.38 27.26 4.18
N LYS A 178 3.59 28.45 4.79
CA LYS A 178 4.94 28.92 5.18
C LYS A 178 5.71 27.93 6.05
N PHE A 179 5.01 27.10 6.82
CA PHE A 179 5.60 26.18 7.79
C PHE A 179 5.93 24.79 7.23
N ASN A 180 5.32 24.36 6.12
CA ASN A 180 5.52 23.02 5.54
C ASN A 180 6.09 23.04 4.12
N GLN A 181 6.31 24.22 3.54
CA GLN A 181 6.82 24.39 2.18
C GLN A 181 8.17 23.70 1.89
N ASN A 182 8.96 23.39 2.93
CA ASN A 182 10.24 22.69 2.82
C ASN A 182 10.15 21.18 3.06
N ILE A 183 8.94 20.62 3.10
CA ILE A 183 8.75 19.18 3.04
C ILE A 183 8.86 18.76 1.57
N TYR A 184 10.06 18.41 1.12
CA TYR A 184 10.34 18.04 -0.27
C TYR A 184 9.61 16.76 -0.72
N ALA A 185 9.18 15.93 0.23
CA ALA A 185 8.32 14.78 -0.03
C ALA A 185 6.83 15.14 -0.17
N ALA A 186 6.42 16.38 0.10
CA ALA A 186 5.01 16.75 0.10
C ALA A 186 4.47 16.88 -1.32
N GLN A 187 3.38 16.17 -1.58
CA GLN A 187 2.52 16.46 -2.71
C GLN A 187 1.56 17.56 -2.29
N PHE A 188 1.78 18.76 -2.82
CA PHE A 188 0.91 19.89 -2.56
C PHE A 188 -0.29 19.90 -3.51
N ASP A 189 -1.49 19.96 -2.96
CA ASP A 189 -2.74 20.13 -3.71
C ASP A 189 -3.79 20.92 -2.88
N GLN A 190 -4.99 21.07 -3.42
CA GLN A 190 -6.09 21.83 -2.82
C GLN A 190 -7.17 20.93 -2.21
N THR A 191 -6.95 19.62 -2.17
CA THR A 191 -8.00 18.65 -1.79
C THR A 191 -8.23 18.58 -0.28
N LEU A 192 -7.26 19.04 0.52
CA LEU A 192 -7.28 19.01 1.99
C LEU A 192 -7.56 17.61 2.59
N ARG A 193 -7.36 16.54 1.82
CA ARG A 193 -7.63 15.16 2.28
C ARG A 193 -6.68 14.69 3.37
N GLY A 194 -5.44 15.20 3.35
CA GLY A 194 -4.38 14.80 4.26
C GLY A 194 -3.80 13.40 3.97
N SER A 195 -2.58 13.18 4.43
CA SER A 195 -1.82 11.94 4.23
C SER A 195 -2.03 10.95 5.37
N ASN A 196 -2.16 9.66 5.04
CA ASN A 196 -2.30 8.59 6.03
C ASN A 196 -1.09 8.46 6.95
N VAL A 197 0.14 8.68 6.45
CA VAL A 197 1.34 8.66 7.33
C VAL A 197 1.33 9.85 8.30
N ILE A 198 0.76 10.98 7.91
CA ILE A 198 0.61 12.13 8.80
C ILE A 198 -0.49 11.89 9.82
N ARG A 199 -1.61 11.25 9.45
CA ARG A 199 -2.63 10.81 10.43
C ARG A 199 -2.04 9.86 11.46
N ALA A 200 -1.22 8.90 11.04
CA ALA A 200 -0.52 7.99 11.94
C ALA A 200 0.45 8.74 12.87
N LEU A 201 1.22 9.69 12.33
CA LEU A 201 2.08 10.55 13.12
C LEU A 201 1.27 11.40 14.12
N GLN A 202 0.17 12.01 13.70
CA GLN A 202 -0.71 12.81 14.55
C GLN A 202 -1.32 11.98 15.68
N LYS A 203 -1.70 10.73 15.40
CA LYS A 203 -2.14 9.76 16.41
C LYS A 203 -1.06 9.51 17.45
N LEU A 204 0.18 9.28 17.02
CA LEU A 204 1.33 9.13 17.93
C LEU A 204 1.57 10.39 18.77
N LEU A 205 1.41 11.58 18.18
CA LEU A 205 1.63 12.87 18.84
C LEU A 205 0.48 13.31 19.73
N GLY A 206 -0.67 12.62 19.69
CA GLY A 206 -1.87 12.99 20.47
C GLY A 206 -2.51 14.29 20.01
N VAL A 207 -2.46 14.61 18.72
CA VAL A 207 -3.10 15.80 18.11
C VAL A 207 -4.23 15.41 17.15
N SER A 208 -4.97 16.40 16.63
CA SER A 208 -6.00 16.18 15.60
C SER A 208 -5.43 15.41 14.41
N GLN A 209 -6.15 14.40 13.93
CA GLN A 209 -5.71 13.46 12.88
C GLN A 209 -6.27 13.87 11.52
N ASP A 210 -6.04 15.11 11.09
CA ASP A 210 -6.52 15.64 9.80
C ASP A 210 -5.65 15.22 8.60
N GLY A 211 -4.49 14.62 8.84
CA GLY A 211 -3.52 14.20 7.83
C GLY A 211 -2.70 15.34 7.22
N LEU A 212 -2.85 16.56 7.71
CA LEU A 212 -2.10 17.71 7.26
C LEU A 212 -0.89 17.94 8.18
N MET A 213 0.27 18.15 7.57
CA MET A 213 1.49 18.55 8.28
C MET A 213 1.44 20.05 8.58
N GLY A 214 0.43 20.43 9.36
CA GLY A 214 0.15 21.79 9.81
C GLY A 214 1.07 22.27 10.93
N GLN A 215 1.03 23.57 11.23
CA GLN A 215 1.85 24.18 12.30
C GLN A 215 1.68 23.46 13.66
N ALA A 216 0.46 23.06 14.02
CA ALA A 216 0.18 22.33 15.26
C ALA A 216 0.87 20.96 15.28
N THR A 217 0.75 20.17 14.20
CA THR A 217 1.44 18.89 14.05
C THR A 217 2.96 19.05 14.11
N ILE A 218 3.51 20.10 13.47
CA ILE A 218 4.96 20.37 13.48
C ILE A 218 5.43 20.73 14.89
N LYS A 219 4.72 21.62 15.62
CA LYS A 219 5.05 21.95 17.02
C LYS A 219 5.00 20.73 17.92
N ALA A 220 3.99 19.87 17.75
CA ALA A 220 3.87 18.64 18.53
C ALA A 220 5.04 17.67 18.25
N LEU A 221 5.44 17.53 16.99
CA LEU A 221 6.62 16.74 16.62
C LEU A 221 7.90 17.30 17.23
N GLN A 222 8.09 18.62 17.16
CA GLN A 222 9.23 19.31 17.76
C GLN A 222 9.30 19.10 19.27
N LYS A 223 8.15 19.21 19.96
CA LYS A 223 8.03 18.92 21.38
C LYS A 223 8.40 17.47 21.68
N ARG A 224 7.87 16.52 20.92
CA ARG A 224 8.12 15.07 21.08
C ARG A 224 9.60 14.71 20.90
N LEU A 225 10.29 15.39 19.98
CA LEU A 225 11.69 15.13 19.65
C LEU A 225 12.69 16.06 20.36
N GLY A 226 12.22 16.91 21.27
CA GLY A 226 13.08 17.78 22.09
C GLY A 226 13.80 18.88 21.31
N THR A 227 13.22 19.36 20.21
CA THR A 227 13.78 20.48 19.41
C THR A 227 13.01 21.77 19.65
N THR A 228 13.54 22.90 19.15
CA THR A 228 12.83 24.21 19.17
C THR A 228 11.42 24.08 18.59
N GLN A 229 10.42 24.61 19.31
CA GLN A 229 8.99 24.48 18.99
C GLN A 229 8.47 25.69 18.19
N ASP A 230 9.15 26.05 17.09
CA ASP A 230 8.78 27.18 16.24
C ASP A 230 7.59 26.87 15.28
N GLY A 231 7.25 25.60 15.13
CA GLY A 231 6.19 25.12 14.24
C GLY A 231 6.54 25.16 12.76
N ILE A 232 7.83 25.21 12.39
CA ILE A 232 8.31 25.35 11.02
C ILE A 232 9.26 24.20 10.66
N ILE A 233 9.08 23.64 9.47
CA ILE A 233 10.12 22.85 8.80
C ILE A 233 10.95 23.79 7.91
N SER A 234 12.19 24.06 8.32
CA SER A 234 13.20 24.81 7.55
C SER A 234 13.79 23.95 6.41
N PRO A 235 14.50 24.54 5.42
CA PRO A 235 15.13 23.78 4.33
C PRO A 235 16.09 22.68 4.82
N VAL A 236 16.80 22.95 5.90
CA VAL A 236 17.53 21.99 6.72
C VAL A 236 17.03 22.18 8.15
N SER A 237 16.37 21.17 8.71
CA SER A 237 15.59 21.31 9.93
C SER A 237 16.04 20.38 11.04
N ASN A 238 16.28 20.95 12.22
CA ASN A 238 16.71 20.20 13.41
C ASN A 238 15.69 19.11 13.80
N VAL A 239 14.38 19.38 13.67
CA VAL A 239 13.35 18.37 13.96
C VAL A 239 13.37 17.23 12.95
N VAL A 240 13.73 17.50 11.70
CA VAL A 240 13.88 16.46 10.67
C VAL A 240 15.14 15.65 10.91
N SER A 241 16.26 16.27 11.27
CA SER A 241 17.48 15.54 11.68
C SER A 241 17.21 14.65 12.90
N ALA A 242 16.46 15.14 13.88
CA ALA A 242 16.04 14.35 15.03
C ALA A 242 15.13 13.18 14.60
N LEU A 243 14.15 13.43 13.73
CA LEU A 243 13.25 12.41 13.18
C LEU A 243 14.04 11.30 12.46
N GLN A 244 15.01 11.67 11.63
CA GLN A 244 15.88 10.71 10.92
C GLN A 244 16.67 9.83 11.89
N LYS A 245 17.23 10.39 12.97
CA LYS A 245 17.96 9.64 14.00
C LYS A 245 17.05 8.62 14.72
N VAL A 246 15.85 9.02 15.13
CA VAL A 246 14.91 8.11 15.82
C VAL A 246 14.36 7.04 14.88
N LEU A 247 14.14 7.38 13.61
CA LEU A 247 13.76 6.41 12.58
C LEU A 247 14.88 5.39 12.32
N ASN A 248 16.16 5.80 12.26
CA ASN A 248 17.27 4.88 12.10
C ASN A 248 17.42 3.87 13.25
N THR A 249 16.93 4.22 14.44
CA THR A 249 16.92 3.32 15.60
C THR A 249 15.59 2.60 15.80
N ASN A 250 14.60 2.87 14.94
CA ASN A 250 13.22 2.39 15.05
C ASN A 250 12.57 2.70 16.40
N LYS A 251 12.91 3.84 17.01
CA LYS A 251 12.47 4.27 18.34
C LYS A 251 11.92 5.69 18.28
N LEU A 252 10.85 5.92 17.54
CA LEU A 252 10.05 7.13 17.77
C LEU A 252 9.50 7.04 19.21
N PRO A 253 9.90 7.96 20.10
CA PRO A 253 9.51 7.91 21.51
C PRO A 253 8.02 8.15 21.66
#